data_AF-A0A351MA66-F1
#
_entry.id   AF-A0A351MA66-F1
#
_cell.length_a   1.000
_cell.length_b   1.000
_cell.length_c   1.000
_cell.angle_alpha   90.00
_cell.angle_beta   90.00
_cell.angle_gamma   90.00
#
_symmetry.space_group_name_H-M   'P 1'
#
loop_
_entity.id
_entity.type
_entity.pdbx_description
1 polymer ?
#
loop_
_entity_poly.entity_id
_entity_poly.type
_entity_poly.pdbx_seq_one_letter_code
_entity_poly.pdbx_strand_id
1 'polypeptide(L)' 'MKPQLLFLCTGNACRSQMAEGWGRELLGDRFTVHSAGIRPHGVDPRTVAVMSSSPHHPSSPPARG' A
#
# COMPACT_ATOMS: atom_id res chain seq x y z
N MET A 1 -12.02 4.83 18.03
CA MET A 1 -12.10 4.97 16.55
C MET A 1 -10.70 5.30 16.04
N LYS A 2 -10.16 4.57 15.05
CA LYS A 2 -8.82 4.86 14.52
C LYS A 2 -8.91 5.97 13.44
N PRO A 3 -8.02 6.98 13.47
CA PRO A 3 -7.93 7.95 12.38
C PRO A 3 -7.64 7.27 11.04
N GLN A 4 -8.12 7.87 9.95
CA GLN A 4 -7.87 7.37 8.60
C GLN A 4 -6.55 7.96 8.07
N LEU A 5 -5.69 7.12 7.50
CA LEU A 5 -4.46 7.54 6.83
C LEU A 5 -4.54 7.14 5.35
N LEU A 6 -4.37 8.11 4.45
CA LEU A 6 -4.44 7.90 3.01
C LEU A 6 -3.11 8.26 2.33
N PHE A 7 -2.50 7.29 1.67
CA PHE A 7 -1.33 7.53 0.81
C PHE A 7 -1.76 7.81 -0.63
N LEU A 8 -1.33 8.93 -1.19
CA LEU A 8 -1.70 9.35 -2.55
C LEU A 8 -0.51 9.29 -3.50
N CYS A 9 -0.73 8.75 -4.70
CA CYS A 9 0.18 8.96 -5.82
C CYS A 9 -0.58 9.16 -7.13
N THR A 10 0.14 9.25 -8.25
CA THR A 10 -0.53 9.39 -9.56
C THR A 10 -1.27 8.13 -9.96
N GLY A 11 -0.63 6.96 -9.87
CA GLY A 11 -1.09 5.74 -10.55
C GLY A 11 -1.74 4.67 -9.67
N ASN A 12 -1.75 4.84 -8.35
CA ASN A 12 -2.03 3.79 -7.37
C ASN A 12 -1.36 2.42 -7.64
N ALA A 13 -0.20 2.41 -8.31
CA ALA A 13 0.40 1.18 -8.83
C ALA A 13 1.68 0.76 -8.11
N CYS A 14 2.44 1.72 -7.55
CA CYS A 14 3.71 1.44 -6.88
C CYS A 14 3.84 2.10 -5.51
N ARG A 15 4.14 3.40 -5.47
CA ARG A 15 4.51 4.10 -4.24
C ARG A 15 3.43 4.04 -3.16
N SER A 16 2.19 4.36 -3.52
CA SER A 16 1.07 4.37 -2.58
C SER A 16 0.69 2.95 -2.13
N GLN A 17 0.82 1.94 -2.99
CA GLN A 17 0.60 0.52 -2.67
C GLN A 17 1.64 -0.03 -1.69
N MET A 18 2.92 0.27 -1.92
CA MET A 18 3.99 -0.07 -0.97
C MET A 18 3.75 0.62 0.38
N ALA A 19 3.39 1.91 0.36
CA ALA A 19 3.13 2.68 1.57
C ALA A 19 1.91 2.14 2.35
N GLU A 20 0.84 1.72 1.67
CA GLU A 20 -0.31 1.09 2.33
C GLU A 20 0.06 -0.25 2.97
N GLY A 21 0.83 -1.08 2.27
CA GLY A 21 1.33 -2.34 2.83
C GLY A 21 2.10 -2.09 4.13
N TRP A 22 3.18 -1.31 4.05
CA TRP A 22 3.98 -0.96 5.22
C TRP A 22 3.19 -0.26 6.32
N GLY A 23 2.30 0.65 5.94
CA GLY A 23 1.45 1.37 6.90
C GLY A 23 0.54 0.42 7.67
N ARG A 24 0.01 -0.64 7.06
CA ARG A 24 -0.80 -1.64 7.78
C ARG A 24 0.00 -2.40 8.83
N GLU A 25 1.24 -2.79 8.50
CA GLU A 25 2.10 -3.52 9.44
C GLU A 25 2.60 -2.61 10.56
N LEU A 26 3.11 -1.43 10.22
CA LEU A 26 3.78 -0.55 11.18
C LEU A 26 2.81 0.36 11.96
N LEU A 27 1.68 0.72 11.35
CA LEU A 27 0.76 1.74 11.86
C LEU A 27 -0.67 1.22 12.06
N GLY A 28 -0.95 -0.05 11.73
CA GLY A 28 -2.31 -0.62 11.76
C GLY A 28 -2.98 -0.59 13.13
N ASP A 29 -2.20 -0.57 14.22
CA ASP A 29 -2.72 -0.43 15.57
C ASP A 29 -3.25 0.98 15.86
N ARG A 30 -2.74 1.99 15.16
CA ARG A 30 -3.06 3.41 15.40
C ARG A 30 -3.97 3.99 14.31
N PHE A 31 -3.89 3.50 13.08
CA PHE A 31 -4.57 4.05 11.91
C PHE A 31 -5.32 2.98 11.13
N THR A 32 -6.41 3.40 10.46
CA THR A 32 -6.95 2.65 9.32
C THR A 32 -6.24 3.17 8.06
N VAL A 33 -5.47 2.31 7.41
CA VAL A 33 -4.56 2.70 6.32
C VAL A 33 -5.15 2.34 4.95
N HIS A 34 -5.08 3.30 4.03
CA HIS A 34 -5.55 3.22 2.65
C HIS A 34 -4.55 3.84 1.66
N SER A 35 -4.71 3.54 0.38
CA SER A 35 -4.04 4.26 -0.71
C SER A 35 -4.99 4.59 -1.87
N ALA A 36 -4.65 5.63 -2.63
CA ALA A 36 -5.40 6.01 -3.84
C ALA A 36 -4.50 6.67 -4.91
N GLY A 37 -5.04 6.75 -6.12
CA GLY A 37 -4.40 7.32 -7.30
C GLY A 37 -5.23 8.42 -7.93
N ILE A 38 -4.59 9.48 -8.44
CA ILE A 38 -5.29 10.51 -9.25
C ILE A 38 -5.74 9.93 -10.61
N ARG A 39 -4.96 8.99 -11.15
CA ARG A 39 -5.22 8.22 -12.38
C ARG A 39 -4.82 6.76 -12.13
N PRO A 40 -5.66 5.99 -11.43
CA PRO A 40 -5.29 4.64 -10.99
C PRO A 40 -5.07 3.68 -12.18
N HIS A 41 -4.13 2.79 -11.98
CA HIS A 41 -3.79 1.68 -12.87
C HIS A 41 -3.72 0.39 -12.02
N GLY A 42 -3.59 -0.76 -12.67
CA GLY A 42 -3.30 -2.00 -11.95
C GLY A 42 -1.99 -1.91 -11.15
N VAL A 43 -1.93 -2.64 -10.04
CA VAL A 43 -0.71 -2.74 -9.23
C VAL A 43 0.45 -3.20 -10.11
N ASP A 44 1.56 -2.46 -10.08
CA ASP A 44 2.75 -2.81 -10.86
C ASP A 44 3.32 -4.15 -10.35
N PRO A 45 3.59 -5.14 -11.21
CA PRO A 45 4.10 -6.44 -10.79
C PRO A 45 5.39 -6.35 -9.96
N ARG A 46 6.22 -5.33 -10.21
CA ARG A 46 7.45 -5.09 -9.45
C ARG A 46 7.15 -4.66 -8.01
N THR A 47 6.04 -3.97 -7.78
CA THR A 47 5.56 -3.66 -6.43
C THR A 47 5.30 -4.94 -5.66
N VAL A 48 4.57 -5.88 -6.25
CA VAL A 48 4.29 -7.19 -5.63
C VAL A 48 5.59 -7.95 -5.38
N ALA A 49 6.51 -7.97 -6.36
CA ALA A 49 7.79 -8.65 -6.23
C ALA A 49 8.65 -8.09 -5.09
N VAL A 50 8.80 -6.77 -5.01
CA VAL A 50 9.55 -6.11 -3.93
C VAL A 50 8.92 -6.39 -2.57
N MET A 51 7.60 -6.25 -2.48
CA MET A 51 6.84 -6.52 -1.26
C MET A 51 6.88 -7.99 -0.84
N SER A 52 7.07 -8.93 -1.77
CA SER A 52 7.19 -10.36 -1.44
C SER A 52 8.63 -10.78 -1.10
N SER A 53 9.63 -9.99 -1.54
CA SER A 53 11.05 -10.35 -1.43
C SER A 53 11.68 -10.03 -0.07
N SER A 54 11.04 -9.20 0.76
CA SER A 54 11.59 -8.83 2.07
C SER A 54 11.00 -9.72 3.17
N PRO A 55 11.83 -10.38 4.01
CA PRO A 55 11.38 -11.29 5.07
C PRO A 55 10.57 -10.62 6.20
N HIS A 56 10.57 -9.29 6.26
CA HIS A 56 9.80 -8.47 7.21
C HIS A 56 8.72 -7.64 6.51
N HIS A 57 8.19 -8.12 5.38
CA HIS A 57 7.26 -7.35 4.57
C HIS A 57 5.82 -7.87 4.71
N PRO A 58 4.81 -6.97 4.74
CA PRO A 58 3.42 -7.38 4.74
C PRO A 58 3.08 -8.14 3.44
N SER A 59 2.37 -9.26 3.58
CA SER A 59 1.99 -10.17 2.50
C SER A 59 1.17 -9.44 1.42
N SER A 60 1.85 -9.05 0.33
CA SER A 60 1.32 -8.41 -0.88
C SER A 60 0.51 -7.11 -0.69
N PRO A 61 0.66 -6.13 -1.60
CA PRO A 61 -0.21 -4.96 -1.61
C PRO A 61 -1.67 -5.39 -1.82
N PRO A 62 -2.66 -4.68 -1.25
CA PRO A 62 -4.05 -4.94 -1.56
C PRO A 62 -4.27 -4.77 -3.06
N ALA A 63 -4.80 -5.80 -3.71
CA ALA A 63 -5.12 -5.80 -5.13
C ALA A 63 -6.35 -4.91 -5.44
N ARG A 64 -6.26 -3.62 -5.14
CA ARG A 64 -7.32 -2.64 -5.39
C ARG A 64 -6.74 -1.51 -6.24
N GLY A 65 -7.27 -1.38 -7.46
CA GLY A 65 -7.05 -0.26 -8.37
C GLY A 65 -7.92 0.93 -7.97
#